data_AF-A0A429FZC1-F1
#
_entry.id   AF-A0A429FZC1-F1
#
_cell.length_a   1.000
_cell.length_b   1.000
_cell.length_c   1.000
_cell.angle_alpha   90.00
_cell.angle_beta   90.00
_cell.angle_gamma   90.00
#
_symmetry.space_group_name_H-M   'P 1'
#
loop_
_entity.id
_entity.type
_entity.pdbx_description
1 polymer ?
#
loop_
_entity_poly.entity_id
_entity_poly.type
_entity_poly.pdbx_seq_one_letter_code
_entity_poly.pdbx_strand_id
1 'polypeptide(L)'
;MAVRKQAGPPRPIAAGDVVAAFAAELGAWTAAQIVGIDAERQKAAVLELDWSGPEPMSVDDLGDVSPLRLTHHAWNGTLAYRNLPWVLPRSHKVVGRMPPLHEGPSPSYGFGWRLGDDLARQRRWDAGVREDPPAPWKLACTGAEVDGTAEARPDVTRLDVREIGTLDCGRIVRLFPNLTELGLRGDLGLLAAAGRLNELASLKELAVFDLFGMTKEDRLKPRCTPELESLHLYSVPAEYANAMRSTWRPEIPNGTRVEIRGARRPEWVAENRDNPLRDWDGRGTIGKTTFTKSVAQYKATRRAVMAVLAEGPADDRPARLTGVGRGFGEAFNGLDRRTGFIETVEREELFDALDRIARDAAAAFGIEPRWVFASLASGVEAVRDW
;
A
#
# COMPACT_ATOMS: atom_id res chain seq x y z
N MET A 1 11.92 17.81 3.06
CA MET A 1 13.12 17.63 2.23
C MET A 1 12.80 16.66 1.12
N ALA A 2 12.78 17.13 -0.13
CA ALA A 2 12.60 16.28 -1.30
C ALA A 2 13.69 15.19 -1.30
N VAL A 3 13.28 13.94 -1.54
CA VAL A 3 14.23 12.86 -1.83
C VAL A 3 15.01 13.33 -3.06
N ARG A 4 16.33 13.55 -2.94
CA ARG A 4 17.18 13.77 -4.12
C ARG A 4 16.90 12.59 -5.05
N LYS A 5 16.43 12.87 -6.28
CA LYS A 5 16.36 11.86 -7.34
C LYS A 5 17.75 11.21 -7.40
N GLN A 6 17.83 9.91 -7.11
CA GLN A 6 19.11 9.20 -7.21
C GLN A 6 19.51 9.21 -8.68
N ALA A 7 20.79 9.40 -8.96
CA ALA A 7 21.30 9.48 -10.33
C ALA A 7 21.25 8.12 -11.07
N GLY A 8 21.11 7.02 -10.33
CA GLY A 8 20.96 5.68 -10.86
C GLY A 8 20.57 4.67 -9.77
N PRO A 9 20.42 3.38 -10.13
CA PRO A 9 20.12 2.30 -9.19
C PRO A 9 21.13 2.23 -8.04
N PRO A 10 20.68 2.12 -6.76
CA PRO A 10 21.60 2.08 -5.61
C PRO A 10 22.58 0.91 -5.61
N ARG A 11 22.10 -0.26 -6.05
CA ARG A 11 22.95 -1.40 -6.42
C ARG A 11 23.04 -1.42 -7.94
N PRO A 12 24.24 -1.47 -8.53
CA PRO A 12 24.40 -1.39 -9.98
C PRO A 12 23.58 -2.48 -10.69
N ILE A 13 22.65 -2.04 -11.54
CA ILE A 13 21.93 -2.86 -12.52
C ILE A 13 21.77 -2.05 -13.80
N ALA A 14 21.80 -2.72 -14.94
CA ALA A 14 21.66 -2.15 -16.28
C ALA A 14 20.81 -3.06 -17.18
N ALA A 15 20.30 -2.50 -18.27
CA ALA A 15 19.65 -3.30 -19.31
C ALA A 15 20.60 -4.39 -19.83
N GLY A 16 20.09 -5.61 -20.02
CA GLY A 16 20.85 -6.82 -20.37
C GLY A 16 21.38 -7.61 -19.17
N ASP A 17 21.39 -7.05 -17.96
CA ASP A 17 21.83 -7.78 -16.77
C ASP A 17 20.86 -8.93 -16.45
N VAL A 18 21.42 -10.07 -16.04
CA VAL A 18 20.67 -11.21 -15.54
C VAL A 18 20.82 -11.25 -14.03
N VAL A 19 19.70 -11.27 -13.33
CA VAL A 19 19.63 -11.36 -11.87
C VAL A 19 19.08 -12.71 -11.46
N ALA A 20 19.59 -13.25 -10.36
CA ALA A 20 19.13 -14.50 -9.78
C ALA A 20 18.77 -14.32 -8.30
N ALA A 21 17.78 -15.09 -7.86
CA ALA A 21 17.38 -15.20 -6.46
C ALA A 21 16.85 -16.59 -6.14
N PHE A 22 16.98 -16.98 -4.87
CA PHE A 22 16.43 -18.24 -4.38
C PHE A 22 14.93 -18.13 -4.15
N ALA A 23 14.16 -19.01 -4.80
CA ALA A 23 12.72 -19.11 -4.64
C ALA A 23 12.38 -20.25 -3.67
N ALA A 24 11.97 -19.89 -2.45
CA ALA A 24 11.66 -20.87 -1.41
C ALA A 24 10.51 -21.82 -1.80
N GLU A 25 9.52 -21.35 -2.57
CA GLU A 25 8.41 -22.19 -3.05
C GLU A 25 8.88 -23.27 -4.06
N LEU A 26 10.00 -23.05 -4.75
CA LEU A 26 10.59 -24.02 -5.69
C LEU A 26 11.74 -24.83 -5.07
N GLY A 27 12.29 -24.38 -3.94
CA GLY A 27 13.52 -24.94 -3.38
C GLY A 27 14.73 -24.79 -4.30
N ALA A 28 14.71 -23.81 -5.22
CA ALA A 28 15.69 -23.64 -6.27
C ALA A 28 15.97 -22.16 -6.56
N TRP A 29 17.10 -21.87 -7.18
CA TRP A 29 17.39 -20.55 -7.74
C TRP A 29 16.58 -20.33 -9.01
N THR A 30 16.22 -19.07 -9.24
CA THR A 30 15.47 -18.60 -10.41
C THR A 30 16.16 -17.37 -10.98
N ALA A 31 15.83 -17.01 -12.22
CA ALA A 31 16.49 -15.92 -12.93
C ALA A 31 15.52 -14.98 -13.65
N ALA A 32 15.92 -13.72 -13.79
CA ALA A 32 15.24 -12.72 -14.59
C ALA A 32 16.26 -11.85 -15.33
N GLN A 33 15.86 -11.30 -16.48
CA GLN A 33 16.64 -10.30 -17.19
C GLN A 33 16.09 -8.89 -16.92
N ILE A 34 16.99 -7.94 -16.72
CA ILE A 34 16.68 -6.52 -16.74
C ILE A 34 16.62 -6.08 -18.20
N VAL A 35 15.44 -5.75 -18.71
CA VAL A 35 15.26 -5.32 -20.11
C VAL A 35 15.50 -3.82 -20.26
N GLY A 36 15.18 -3.02 -19.24
CA GLY A 36 15.31 -1.57 -19.29
C GLY A 36 15.34 -0.91 -17.91
N ILE A 37 15.84 0.34 -17.87
CA ILE A 37 15.87 1.19 -16.67
C ILE A 37 15.12 2.48 -16.97
N ASP A 38 14.11 2.80 -16.15
CA ASP A 38 13.42 4.07 -16.14
C ASP A 38 13.92 4.88 -14.93
N ALA A 39 14.87 5.79 -15.19
CA ALA A 39 15.48 6.62 -14.16
C ALA A 39 14.53 7.68 -13.60
N GLU A 40 13.54 8.11 -14.38
CA GLU A 40 12.57 9.12 -13.94
C GLU A 40 11.62 8.55 -12.89
N ARG A 41 11.16 7.32 -13.12
CA ARG A 41 10.27 6.58 -12.21
C ARG A 41 11.01 5.71 -11.21
N GLN A 42 12.33 5.60 -11.32
CA GLN A 42 13.17 4.76 -10.47
C GLN A 42 12.76 3.28 -10.54
N LYS A 43 12.53 2.79 -11.76
CA LYS A 43 12.05 1.45 -12.07
C LYS A 43 13.01 0.68 -12.97
N ALA A 44 13.00 -0.63 -12.83
CA ALA A 44 13.63 -1.58 -13.74
C ALA A 44 12.54 -2.43 -14.40
N ALA A 45 12.60 -2.60 -15.71
CA ALA A 45 11.73 -3.52 -16.43
C ALA A 45 12.34 -4.92 -16.34
N VAL A 46 11.68 -5.82 -15.62
CA VAL A 46 12.21 -7.14 -15.22
C VAL A 46 11.39 -8.22 -15.90
N LEU A 47 12.06 -9.05 -16.69
CA LEU A 47 11.51 -10.18 -17.42
C LEU A 47 11.94 -11.48 -16.74
N GLU A 48 11.02 -12.18 -16.09
CA GLU A 48 11.33 -13.49 -15.49
C GLU A 48 11.61 -14.52 -16.59
N LEU A 49 12.56 -15.40 -16.33
CA LEU A 49 12.98 -16.47 -17.25
C LEU A 49 12.33 -17.78 -16.81
N ASP A 50 12.02 -18.64 -17.78
CA ASP A 50 11.58 -20.02 -17.51
C ASP A 50 12.79 -20.89 -17.15
N TRP A 51 13.38 -20.59 -16.00
CA TRP A 51 14.58 -21.25 -15.52
C TRP A 51 14.54 -21.41 -14.01
N SER A 52 14.91 -22.60 -13.55
CA SER A 52 15.32 -22.81 -12.16
C SER A 52 16.40 -23.87 -12.05
N GLY A 53 17.29 -23.74 -11.07
CA GLY A 53 18.30 -24.76 -10.83
C GLY A 53 19.08 -24.55 -9.54
N PRO A 54 20.27 -25.18 -9.45
CA PRO A 54 21.28 -24.84 -8.46
C PRO A 54 21.66 -23.36 -8.51
N GLU A 55 22.39 -22.90 -7.50
CA GLU A 55 22.87 -21.51 -7.47
C GLU A 55 23.74 -21.18 -8.70
N PRO A 56 23.31 -20.25 -9.58
CA PRO A 56 24.10 -19.88 -10.75
C PRO A 56 25.22 -18.92 -10.35
N MET A 57 26.40 -19.14 -10.90
CA MET A 57 27.58 -18.29 -10.75
C MET A 57 27.77 -17.35 -11.95
N SER A 58 27.33 -17.78 -13.12
CA SER A 58 27.35 -16.99 -14.36
C SER A 58 26.06 -17.18 -15.19
N VAL A 59 25.93 -16.42 -16.27
CA VAL A 59 24.87 -16.65 -17.29
C VAL A 59 25.04 -17.98 -18.04
N ASP A 60 26.25 -18.54 -18.09
CA ASP A 60 26.50 -19.81 -18.79
C ASP A 60 25.85 -21.00 -18.04
N ASP A 61 25.73 -20.88 -16.71
CA ASP A 61 25.07 -21.90 -15.86
C ASP A 61 23.56 -22.01 -16.13
N LEU A 62 22.97 -21.01 -16.80
CA LEU A 62 21.55 -21.01 -17.12
C LEU A 62 21.23 -21.88 -18.34
N GLY A 63 22.22 -22.10 -19.23
CA GLY A 63 22.02 -22.75 -20.51
C GLY A 63 21.07 -21.98 -21.43
N ASP A 64 20.33 -22.71 -22.28
CA ASP A 64 19.32 -22.11 -23.15
C ASP A 64 18.08 -21.72 -22.34
N VAL A 65 17.88 -20.41 -22.16
CA VAL A 65 16.74 -19.85 -21.41
C VAL A 65 15.79 -19.07 -22.29
N SER A 66 14.51 -19.19 -22.00
CA SER A 66 13.43 -18.44 -22.64
C SER A 66 12.69 -17.55 -21.64
N PRO A 67 12.06 -16.44 -22.09
CA PRO A 67 11.15 -15.68 -21.26
C PRO A 67 10.01 -16.52 -20.69
N LEU A 68 9.70 -16.36 -19.40
CA LEU A 68 8.59 -17.06 -18.75
C LEU A 68 7.25 -16.57 -19.33
N ARG A 69 6.46 -17.51 -19.84
CA ARG A 69 5.09 -17.28 -20.31
C ARG A 69 4.10 -17.78 -19.28
N LEU A 70 3.13 -16.94 -18.95
CA LEU A 70 2.07 -17.24 -18.01
C LEU A 70 0.84 -17.72 -18.77
N THR A 71 0.45 -18.97 -18.53
CA THR A 71 -0.80 -19.57 -19.01
C THR A 71 -1.68 -20.05 -17.87
N HIS A 72 -1.26 -19.82 -16.62
CA HIS A 72 -2.02 -20.20 -15.45
C HIS A 72 -3.27 -19.33 -15.24
N HIS A 73 -4.34 -19.93 -14.72
CA HIS A 73 -5.57 -19.20 -14.35
C HIS A 73 -6.16 -18.42 -15.53
N ALA A 74 -6.28 -17.08 -15.43
CA ALA A 74 -6.81 -16.21 -16.47
C ALA A 74 -5.74 -15.68 -17.44
N TRP A 75 -4.46 -16.07 -17.27
CA TRP A 75 -3.38 -15.64 -18.15
C TRP A 75 -3.42 -16.37 -19.50
N ASN A 76 -3.19 -15.64 -20.59
CA ASN A 76 -3.34 -16.12 -21.96
C ASN A 76 -2.02 -16.15 -22.75
N GLY A 77 -0.91 -16.52 -22.11
CA GLY A 77 0.42 -16.61 -22.72
C GLY A 77 1.25 -15.32 -22.64
N THR A 78 0.82 -14.37 -21.79
CA THR A 78 1.55 -13.14 -21.50
C THR A 78 2.90 -13.42 -20.84
N LEU A 79 3.88 -12.57 -21.11
CA LEU A 79 5.18 -12.65 -20.44
C LEU A 79 5.08 -12.24 -18.97
N ALA A 80 5.82 -12.91 -18.10
CA ALA A 80 6.10 -12.46 -16.75
C ALA A 80 7.06 -11.26 -16.78
N TYR A 81 6.55 -10.10 -17.20
CA TYR A 81 7.33 -8.90 -17.48
C TYR A 81 6.74 -7.69 -16.75
N ARG A 82 7.45 -7.15 -15.74
CA ARG A 82 6.94 -6.08 -14.86
C ARG A 82 7.97 -4.98 -14.61
N ASN A 83 7.48 -3.76 -14.41
CA ASN A 83 8.27 -2.65 -13.86
C ASN A 83 8.36 -2.77 -12.34
N LEU A 84 9.54 -3.12 -11.83
CA LEU A 84 9.85 -3.24 -10.40
C LEU A 84 10.64 -2.03 -9.90
N PRO A 85 10.61 -1.70 -8.60
CA PRO A 85 11.54 -0.73 -8.02
C PRO A 85 12.99 -1.09 -8.35
N TRP A 86 13.78 -0.12 -8.83
CA TRP A 86 15.17 -0.38 -9.27
C TRP A 86 16.18 -0.69 -8.15
N VAL A 87 15.72 -0.79 -6.90
CA VAL A 87 16.56 -1.20 -5.77
C VAL A 87 16.59 -2.71 -5.77
N LEU A 88 17.71 -3.30 -6.20
CA LEU A 88 17.90 -4.74 -6.21
C LEU A 88 17.99 -5.27 -4.76
N PRO A 89 17.12 -6.19 -4.30
CA PRO A 89 17.13 -6.68 -2.91
C PRO A 89 18.40 -7.45 -2.58
N ARG A 90 18.86 -7.41 -1.32
CA ARG A 90 20.12 -8.07 -0.90
C ARG A 90 20.17 -9.58 -1.19
N SER A 91 19.03 -10.27 -1.17
CA SER A 91 18.87 -11.68 -1.58
C SER A 91 19.05 -11.95 -3.07
N HIS A 92 19.12 -10.91 -3.90
CA HIS A 92 19.30 -11.01 -5.33
C HIS A 92 20.74 -10.65 -5.71
N LYS A 93 21.26 -11.34 -6.73
CA LYS A 93 22.59 -11.10 -7.29
C LYS A 93 22.54 -10.98 -8.81
N VAL A 94 23.43 -10.16 -9.36
CA VAL A 94 23.68 -10.12 -10.80
C VAL A 94 24.63 -11.26 -11.14
N VAL A 95 24.27 -12.11 -12.11
CA VAL A 95 25.06 -13.28 -12.53
C VAL A 95 25.71 -13.11 -13.90
N GLY A 96 25.51 -11.96 -14.55
CA GLY A 96 26.15 -11.62 -15.80
C GLY A 96 25.21 -10.85 -16.72
N ARG A 97 25.52 -10.84 -18.02
CA ARG A 97 24.74 -10.12 -19.02
C ARG A 97 24.47 -11.01 -20.21
N MET A 98 23.30 -10.84 -20.81
CA MET A 98 22.94 -11.46 -22.08
C MET A 98 22.19 -10.45 -22.95
N PRO A 99 22.13 -10.62 -24.29
CA PRO A 99 21.32 -9.79 -25.15
C PRO A 99 19.85 -9.76 -24.67
N PRO A 100 19.16 -8.60 -24.69
CA PRO A 100 17.76 -8.51 -24.32
C PRO A 100 16.89 -9.53 -25.07
N LEU A 101 16.15 -10.35 -24.33
CA LEU A 101 15.22 -11.35 -24.88
C LEU A 101 13.86 -10.76 -25.24
N HIS A 102 13.65 -9.48 -24.92
CA HIS A 102 12.45 -8.74 -25.24
C HIS A 102 12.78 -7.28 -25.52
N GLU A 103 11.99 -6.65 -26.37
CA GLU A 103 12.11 -5.25 -26.72
C GLU A 103 10.86 -4.50 -26.26
N GLY A 104 11.06 -3.27 -25.79
CA GLY A 104 9.96 -2.37 -25.40
C GLY A 104 9.63 -2.37 -23.91
N PRO A 105 8.81 -1.39 -23.48
CA PRO A 105 8.49 -1.19 -22.07
C PRO A 105 7.49 -2.25 -21.57
N SER A 106 7.59 -2.62 -20.30
CA SER A 106 6.52 -3.40 -19.66
C SER A 106 5.30 -2.50 -19.43
N PRO A 107 4.08 -2.97 -19.74
CA PRO A 107 2.85 -2.26 -19.37
C PRO A 107 2.41 -2.54 -17.91
N SER A 108 3.07 -3.48 -17.23
CA SER A 108 2.68 -3.96 -15.90
C SER A 108 3.63 -3.43 -14.82
N TYR A 109 3.13 -3.31 -13.59
CA TYR A 109 3.91 -2.86 -12.45
C TYR A 109 3.85 -3.90 -11.33
N GLY A 110 4.96 -4.06 -10.60
CA GLY A 110 5.03 -4.87 -9.40
C GLY A 110 5.43 -4.04 -8.18
N PHE A 111 4.95 -4.45 -7.01
CA PHE A 111 5.27 -3.79 -5.74
C PHE A 111 6.66 -4.12 -5.21
N GLY A 112 7.21 -5.29 -5.56
CA GLY A 112 8.51 -5.75 -5.10
C GLY A 112 9.05 -6.91 -5.94
N TRP A 113 10.26 -7.33 -5.61
CA TRP A 113 10.95 -8.43 -6.24
C TRP A 113 10.50 -9.75 -5.59
N ARG A 114 9.66 -10.51 -6.30
CA ARG A 114 9.15 -11.82 -5.87
C ARG A 114 9.51 -12.87 -6.91
N LEU A 115 10.79 -12.90 -7.26
CA LEU A 115 11.32 -13.72 -8.35
C LEU A 115 11.04 -15.21 -8.06
N GLY A 116 10.41 -15.89 -9.02
CA GLY A 116 10.09 -17.31 -8.91
C GLY A 116 8.67 -17.62 -8.41
N ASP A 117 7.93 -16.66 -7.83
CA ASP A 117 6.53 -16.88 -7.45
C ASP A 117 5.66 -17.23 -8.68
N ASP A 118 5.89 -16.54 -9.80
CA ASP A 118 5.18 -16.81 -11.06
C ASP A 118 5.60 -18.13 -11.69
N LEU A 119 6.90 -18.45 -11.66
CA LEU A 119 7.40 -19.74 -12.15
C LEU A 119 6.84 -20.91 -11.33
N ALA A 120 6.75 -20.76 -10.00
CA ALA A 120 6.15 -21.75 -9.12
C ALA A 120 4.67 -21.98 -9.42
N ARG A 121 3.90 -20.91 -9.67
CA ARG A 121 2.50 -21.00 -10.11
C ARG A 121 2.39 -21.68 -11.48
N GLN A 122 3.24 -21.27 -12.43
CA GLN A 122 3.21 -21.81 -13.79
C GLN A 122 3.52 -23.31 -13.82
N ARG A 123 4.56 -23.77 -13.11
CA ARG A 123 4.89 -25.20 -13.04
C ARG A 123 3.81 -26.05 -12.41
N ARG A 124 3.15 -25.54 -11.36
CA ARG A 124 2.00 -26.22 -10.75
C ARG A 124 0.85 -26.34 -11.75
N TRP A 125 0.58 -25.27 -12.49
CA TRP A 125 -0.43 -25.26 -13.55
C TRP A 125 -0.13 -26.26 -14.67
N ASP A 126 1.13 -26.35 -15.11
CA ASP A 126 1.57 -27.29 -16.13
C ASP A 126 1.50 -28.75 -15.64
N ALA A 127 1.72 -28.98 -14.34
CA ALA A 127 1.51 -30.26 -13.68
C ALA A 127 0.02 -30.60 -13.43
N GLY A 128 -0.91 -29.76 -13.88
CA GLY A 128 -2.36 -29.98 -13.78
C GLY A 128 -3.00 -29.52 -12.47
N VAL A 129 -2.25 -28.86 -11.58
CA VAL A 129 -2.80 -28.28 -10.34
C VAL A 129 -3.44 -26.93 -10.68
N ARG A 130 -4.77 -26.87 -10.58
CA ARG A 130 -5.57 -25.68 -10.97
C ARG A 130 -5.88 -24.73 -9.82
N GLU A 131 -5.73 -25.19 -8.59
CA GLU A 131 -5.96 -24.41 -7.38
C GLU A 131 -4.63 -24.18 -6.65
N ASP A 132 -4.48 -23.02 -6.01
CA ASP A 132 -3.33 -22.77 -5.14
C ASP A 132 -3.45 -23.64 -3.88
N PRO A 133 -2.41 -24.42 -3.51
CA PRO A 133 -2.44 -25.22 -2.30
C PRO A 133 -2.51 -24.29 -1.09
N PRO A 134 -3.06 -24.78 0.05
CA PRO A 134 -3.03 -24.00 1.27
C PRO A 134 -1.60 -23.62 1.62
N ALA A 135 -1.39 -22.35 1.94
CA ALA A 135 -0.11 -21.82 2.38
C ALA A 135 -0.18 -21.58 3.90
N PRO A 136 -0.02 -22.61 4.75
CA PRO A 136 -0.16 -22.47 6.20
C PRO A 136 0.81 -21.46 6.81
N TRP A 137 1.91 -21.17 6.12
CA TRP A 137 2.88 -20.14 6.50
C TRP A 137 2.43 -18.70 6.23
N LYS A 138 1.30 -18.51 5.51
CA LYS A 138 0.68 -17.20 5.23
C LYS A 138 -0.59 -17.08 6.08
N LEU A 139 -0.70 -16.02 6.86
CA LEU A 139 -1.88 -15.71 7.65
C LEU A 139 -2.32 -14.26 7.36
N ALA A 140 -3.60 -14.09 7.06
CA ALA A 140 -4.25 -12.79 7.03
C ALA A 140 -5.35 -12.78 8.10
N CYS A 141 -5.32 -11.83 9.01
CA CYS A 141 -6.25 -11.73 10.12
C CYS A 141 -6.51 -10.27 10.52
N THR A 142 -7.41 -10.06 11.46
CA THR A 142 -7.70 -8.76 12.07
C THR A 142 -6.89 -8.56 13.35
N GLY A 143 -6.79 -7.31 13.82
CA GLY A 143 -6.19 -7.03 15.14
C GLY A 143 -6.89 -7.81 16.27
N ALA A 144 -8.22 -7.89 16.24
CA ALA A 144 -9.01 -8.62 17.23
C ALA A 144 -8.72 -10.14 17.22
N GLU A 145 -8.49 -10.73 16.06
CA GLU A 145 -8.10 -12.14 15.95
C GLU A 145 -6.71 -12.40 16.54
N VAL A 146 -5.76 -11.47 16.38
CA VAL A 146 -4.45 -11.56 17.06
C VAL A 146 -4.60 -11.49 18.58
N ASP A 147 -5.50 -10.64 19.08
CA ASP A 147 -5.80 -10.55 20.52
C ASP A 147 -6.48 -11.81 21.06
N GLY A 148 -7.37 -12.43 20.28
CA GLY A 148 -8.01 -13.70 20.61
C GLY A 148 -7.08 -14.92 20.49
N THR A 149 -5.95 -14.81 19.80
CA THR A 149 -5.02 -15.92 19.61
C THR A 149 -4.21 -16.20 20.88
N ALA A 150 -4.32 -17.43 21.40
CA ALA A 150 -3.61 -17.86 22.61
C ALA A 150 -2.30 -18.59 22.31
N GLU A 151 -2.29 -19.43 21.28
CA GLU A 151 -1.19 -20.34 20.95
C GLU A 151 -0.21 -19.72 19.95
N ALA A 152 1.08 -20.00 20.15
CA ALA A 152 2.10 -19.58 19.20
C ALA A 152 1.99 -20.37 17.89
N ARG A 153 2.21 -19.68 16.78
CA ARG A 153 2.15 -20.15 15.40
C ARG A 153 3.50 -19.90 14.71
N PRO A 154 4.56 -20.63 15.10
CA PRO A 154 5.89 -20.50 14.50
C PRO A 154 5.95 -20.97 13.03
N ASP A 155 4.91 -21.68 12.58
CA ASP A 155 4.70 -22.07 11.18
C ASP A 155 4.38 -20.87 10.27
N VAL A 156 3.80 -19.79 10.82
CA VAL A 156 3.48 -18.57 10.09
C VAL A 156 4.73 -17.70 9.93
N THR A 157 5.12 -17.47 8.68
CA THR A 157 6.27 -16.62 8.31
C THR A 157 5.84 -15.36 7.56
N ARG A 158 4.59 -15.29 7.07
CA ARG A 158 4.02 -14.11 6.43
C ARG A 158 2.70 -13.77 7.12
N LEU A 159 2.62 -12.58 7.69
CA LEU A 159 1.46 -12.12 8.44
C LEU A 159 0.97 -10.78 7.89
N ASP A 160 -0.31 -10.70 7.54
CA ASP A 160 -1.00 -9.45 7.24
C ASP A 160 -2.12 -9.23 8.27
N VAL A 161 -1.97 -8.22 9.12
CA VAL A 161 -2.97 -7.86 10.14
C VAL A 161 -3.68 -6.59 9.71
N ARG A 162 -5.00 -6.70 9.53
CA ARG A 162 -5.89 -5.59 9.12
C ARG A 162 -6.76 -5.13 10.26
N GLU A 163 -7.50 -4.04 10.04
CA GLU A 163 -8.53 -3.55 10.98
C GLU A 163 -7.98 -3.35 12.40
N ILE A 164 -6.73 -2.92 12.51
CA ILE A 164 -6.08 -2.68 13.79
C ILE A 164 -6.64 -1.38 14.38
N GLY A 165 -7.41 -1.50 15.46
CA GLY A 165 -7.76 -0.37 16.33
C GLY A 165 -6.68 -0.11 17.38
N THR A 166 -6.25 -1.16 18.09
CA THR A 166 -5.09 -1.16 18.98
C THR A 166 -4.45 -2.54 18.94
N LEU A 167 -3.12 -2.63 18.89
CA LEU A 167 -2.41 -3.91 18.84
C LEU A 167 -1.07 -3.80 19.57
N ASP A 168 -0.79 -4.76 20.46
CA ASP A 168 0.51 -4.90 21.12
C ASP A 168 1.47 -5.70 20.23
N CYS A 169 2.51 -5.04 19.70
CA CYS A 169 3.53 -5.69 18.87
C CYS A 169 4.30 -6.79 19.62
N GLY A 170 4.33 -6.74 20.95
CA GLY A 170 4.88 -7.82 21.77
C GLY A 170 4.11 -9.13 21.66
N ARG A 171 2.79 -9.06 21.40
CA ARG A 171 1.98 -10.26 21.11
C ARG A 171 2.35 -10.84 19.75
N ILE A 172 2.55 -9.99 18.74
CA ILE A 172 2.98 -10.44 17.40
C ILE A 172 4.27 -11.25 17.52
N VAL A 173 5.28 -10.71 18.20
CA VAL A 173 6.57 -11.39 18.39
C VAL A 173 6.41 -12.74 19.10
N ARG A 174 5.56 -12.80 20.14
CA ARG A 174 5.32 -14.04 20.90
C ARG A 174 4.59 -15.10 20.06
N LEU A 175 3.58 -14.67 19.31
CA LEU A 175 2.73 -15.58 18.55
C LEU A 175 3.39 -16.02 17.25
N PHE A 176 4.15 -15.14 16.60
CA PHE A 176 4.72 -15.37 15.28
C PHE A 176 6.23 -15.05 15.30
N PRO A 177 7.06 -15.88 15.96
CA PRO A 177 8.46 -15.57 16.16
C PRO A 177 9.32 -15.66 14.87
N ASN A 178 8.85 -16.39 13.84
CA ASN A 178 9.60 -16.69 12.63
C ASN A 178 9.19 -15.81 11.42
N LEU A 179 8.62 -14.63 11.67
CA LEU A 179 8.14 -13.76 10.59
C LEU A 179 9.28 -13.28 9.68
N THR A 180 9.06 -13.46 8.38
CA THR A 180 9.84 -12.88 7.28
C THR A 180 9.09 -11.73 6.59
N GLU A 181 7.76 -11.75 6.57
CA GLU A 181 6.93 -10.67 6.01
C GLU A 181 5.87 -10.25 7.04
N LEU A 182 5.78 -8.94 7.34
CA LEU A 182 4.79 -8.38 8.25
C LEU A 182 4.10 -7.16 7.64
N GLY A 183 2.81 -7.27 7.39
CA GLY A 183 1.91 -6.17 7.04
C GLY A 183 1.00 -5.81 8.20
N LEU A 184 0.92 -4.53 8.54
CA LEU A 184 0.06 -3.98 9.59
C LEU A 184 -0.76 -2.84 9.01
N ARG A 185 -2.09 -2.93 9.11
CA ARG A 185 -3.02 -1.92 8.60
C ARG A 185 -4.10 -1.59 9.62
N GLY A 186 -4.22 -0.31 9.92
CA GLY A 186 -5.29 0.25 10.75
C GLY A 186 -6.09 1.32 10.02
N ASP A 187 -6.92 2.00 10.80
CA ASP A 187 -7.57 3.26 10.46
C ASP A 187 -7.35 4.22 11.64
N LEU A 188 -6.27 5.00 11.57
CA LEU A 188 -5.71 5.77 12.69
C LEU A 188 -5.54 4.94 13.97
N GLY A 189 -5.19 3.66 13.80
CA GLY A 189 -5.06 2.69 14.90
C GLY A 189 -3.80 2.90 15.73
N LEU A 190 -3.67 2.17 16.85
CA LEU A 190 -2.54 2.29 17.77
C LEU A 190 -1.70 1.00 17.79
N LEU A 191 -0.38 1.15 17.69
CA LEU A 191 0.59 0.11 17.99
C LEU A 191 1.23 0.40 19.35
N ALA A 192 1.09 -0.55 20.27
CA ALA A 192 1.78 -0.55 21.56
C ALA A 192 3.05 -1.40 21.47
N ALA A 193 4.07 -1.04 22.26
CA ALA A 193 5.35 -1.75 22.34
C ALA A 193 6.00 -2.01 20.97
N ALA A 194 5.87 -1.08 20.02
CA ALA A 194 6.33 -1.27 18.64
C ALA A 194 7.84 -1.52 18.54
N GLY A 195 8.65 -1.03 19.49
CA GLY A 195 10.06 -1.34 19.59
C GLY A 195 10.39 -2.84 19.67
N ARG A 196 9.44 -3.69 20.13
CA ARG A 196 9.60 -5.15 20.18
C ARG A 196 9.70 -5.80 18.81
N LEU A 197 9.28 -5.14 17.72
CA LEU A 197 9.49 -5.65 16.37
C LEU A 197 10.98 -5.85 16.02
N ASN A 198 11.90 -5.22 16.77
CA ASN A 198 13.34 -5.50 16.68
C ASN A 198 13.73 -6.93 17.11
N GLU A 199 12.83 -7.71 17.70
CA GLU A 199 13.08 -9.12 18.06
C GLU A 199 12.90 -10.08 16.86
N LEU A 200 12.29 -9.61 15.77
CA LEU A 200 12.07 -10.40 14.55
C LEU A 200 13.31 -10.39 13.64
N ALA A 201 14.36 -11.12 14.02
CA ALA A 201 15.65 -11.10 13.33
C ALA A 201 15.59 -11.54 11.86
N SER A 202 14.62 -12.40 11.50
CA SER A 202 14.41 -12.92 10.14
C SER A 202 13.52 -12.03 9.26
N LEU A 203 13.09 -10.86 9.75
CA LEU A 203 12.16 -9.99 9.02
C LEU A 203 12.81 -9.41 7.77
N LYS A 204 12.21 -9.70 6.61
CA LYS A 204 12.61 -9.22 5.28
C LYS A 204 11.72 -8.08 4.78
N GLU A 205 10.43 -8.12 5.10
CA GLU A 205 9.47 -7.09 4.69
C GLU A 205 8.65 -6.58 5.87
N LEU A 206 8.61 -5.26 6.03
CA LEU A 206 7.72 -4.57 6.97
C LEU A 206 6.90 -3.53 6.22
N ALA A 207 5.58 -3.65 6.33
CA ALA A 207 4.63 -2.67 5.83
C ALA A 207 3.71 -2.20 6.96
N VAL A 208 3.60 -0.88 7.17
CA VAL A 208 2.75 -0.26 8.20
C VAL A 208 1.93 0.84 7.58
N PHE A 209 0.60 0.73 7.68
CA PHE A 209 -0.37 1.63 7.07
C PHE A 209 -1.34 2.17 8.11
N ASP A 210 -1.37 3.50 8.24
CA ASP A 210 -2.36 4.24 9.02
C ASP A 210 -2.44 3.81 10.50
N LEU A 211 -1.25 3.73 11.10
CA LEU A 211 -1.03 3.29 12.47
C LEU A 211 -0.14 4.28 13.23
N PHE A 212 -0.43 4.44 14.51
CA PHE A 212 0.11 5.46 15.41
C PHE A 212 0.54 4.84 16.75
N GLY A 213 0.93 5.64 17.73
CA GLY A 213 1.40 5.16 19.04
C GLY A 213 2.91 4.89 19.12
N MET A 214 3.60 4.80 17.99
CA MET A 214 5.06 4.67 17.93
C MET A 214 5.78 5.99 18.16
N THR A 215 6.89 5.97 18.91
CA THR A 215 7.82 7.10 19.05
C THR A 215 9.13 6.83 18.30
N LYS A 216 10.07 7.79 18.29
CA LYS A 216 11.39 7.60 17.67
C LYS A 216 12.24 6.49 18.32
N GLU A 217 11.93 6.09 19.56
CA GLU A 217 12.60 5.02 20.30
C GLU A 217 12.22 3.63 19.77
N ASP A 218 11.01 3.49 19.25
CA ASP A 218 10.46 2.24 18.69
C ASP A 218 11.03 1.86 17.32
N ARG A 219 11.91 2.70 16.75
CA ARG A 219 12.44 2.48 15.41
C ARG A 219 13.08 1.10 15.27
N LEU A 220 12.80 0.45 14.15
CA LEU A 220 13.49 -0.77 13.75
C LEU A 220 14.96 -0.45 13.41
N LYS A 221 15.88 -1.31 13.83
CA LYS A 221 17.33 -1.08 13.72
C LYS A 221 17.96 -2.14 12.80
N PRO A 222 18.82 -1.77 11.84
CA PRO A 222 19.47 -2.71 10.92
C PRO A 222 20.19 -3.86 11.63
N ARG A 223 20.85 -3.60 12.76
CA ARG A 223 21.53 -4.64 13.57
C ARG A 223 20.59 -5.68 14.20
N CYS A 224 19.32 -5.31 14.38
CA CYS A 224 18.30 -6.17 14.99
C CYS A 224 17.52 -6.95 13.92
N THR A 225 17.33 -6.34 12.74
CA THR A 225 16.67 -6.95 11.58
C THR A 225 17.60 -6.89 10.36
N PRO A 226 18.69 -7.67 10.35
CA PRO A 226 19.72 -7.58 9.31
C PRO A 226 19.25 -8.06 7.94
N GLU A 227 18.14 -8.81 7.87
CA GLU A 227 17.59 -9.37 6.63
C GLU A 227 16.58 -8.44 5.93
N LEU A 228 16.30 -7.24 6.48
CA LEU A 228 15.27 -6.36 5.95
C LEU A 228 15.61 -5.87 4.53
N GLU A 229 14.70 -6.12 3.60
CA GLU A 229 14.78 -5.78 2.19
C GLU A 229 13.74 -4.75 1.76
N SER A 230 12.59 -4.72 2.43
CA SER A 230 11.48 -3.83 2.10
C SER A 230 10.92 -3.19 3.37
N LEU A 231 10.96 -1.87 3.42
CA LEU A 231 10.35 -1.05 4.46
C LEU A 231 9.36 -0.09 3.82
N HIS A 232 8.08 -0.30 4.09
CA HIS A 232 7.00 0.56 3.60
C HIS A 232 6.20 1.14 4.76
N LEU A 233 6.24 2.47 4.93
CA LEU A 233 5.47 3.18 5.92
C LEU A 233 4.59 4.23 5.25
N TYR A 234 3.29 4.19 5.52
CA TYR A 234 2.34 5.17 5.02
C TYR A 234 1.41 5.63 6.14
N SER A 235 1.22 6.94 6.29
CA SER A 235 0.37 7.52 7.33
C SER A 235 0.77 7.05 8.75
N VAL A 236 1.99 7.39 9.16
CA VAL A 236 2.55 7.05 10.49
C VAL A 236 3.05 8.31 11.22
N PRO A 237 3.31 8.28 12.55
CA PRO A 237 3.80 9.43 13.29
C PRO A 237 5.05 10.05 12.66
N ALA A 238 5.08 11.37 12.55
CA ALA A 238 6.14 12.08 11.86
C ALA A 238 7.51 11.87 12.52
N GLU A 239 7.56 11.79 13.85
CA GLU A 239 8.80 11.50 14.57
C GLU A 239 9.33 10.09 14.26
N TYR A 240 8.46 9.08 14.25
CA TYR A 240 8.80 7.71 13.90
C TYR A 240 9.25 7.60 12.45
N ALA A 241 8.49 8.19 11.51
CA ALA A 241 8.84 8.24 10.10
C ALA A 241 10.21 8.88 9.86
N ASN A 242 10.52 9.98 10.55
CA ASN A 242 11.80 10.67 10.44
C ASN A 242 12.95 9.80 10.99
N ALA A 243 12.73 9.16 12.15
CA ALA A 243 13.69 8.25 12.76
C ALA A 243 13.98 7.03 11.87
N MET A 244 12.94 6.41 11.31
CA MET A 244 13.05 5.30 10.36
C MET A 244 13.77 5.72 9.08
N ARG A 245 13.45 6.89 8.50
CA ARG A 245 14.19 7.42 7.33
C ARG A 245 15.67 7.60 7.64
N SER A 246 16.00 8.22 8.78
CA SER A 246 17.40 8.45 9.16
C SER A 246 18.16 7.13 9.34
N THR A 247 17.48 6.11 9.86
CA THR A 247 18.08 4.82 10.20
C THR A 247 18.29 3.94 8.97
N TRP A 248 17.33 3.92 8.04
CA TRP A 248 17.31 2.97 6.92
C TRP A 248 17.79 3.53 5.59
N ARG A 249 17.89 4.86 5.43
CA ARG A 249 18.50 5.46 4.21
C ARG A 249 19.91 4.95 3.91
N PRO A 250 20.81 4.79 4.90
CA PRO A 250 22.14 4.22 4.66
C PRO A 250 22.13 2.77 4.13
N GLU A 251 21.03 2.03 4.32
CA GLU A 251 20.89 0.64 3.86
C GLU A 251 20.34 0.52 2.43
N ILE A 252 19.96 1.63 1.80
CA ILE A 252 19.46 1.63 0.42
C ILE A 252 20.53 1.15 -0.58
N PRO A 253 21.80 1.61 -0.52
CA PRO A 253 22.88 1.04 -1.32
C PRO A 253 23.16 -0.44 -1.04
N ASN A 254 22.74 -0.96 0.13
CA ASN A 254 22.89 -2.37 0.50
C ASN A 254 21.68 -3.23 0.08
N GLY A 255 20.76 -2.69 -0.72
CA GLY A 255 19.61 -3.44 -1.24
C GLY A 255 18.37 -3.39 -0.35
N THR A 256 18.24 -2.42 0.55
CA THR A 256 16.98 -2.17 1.26
C THR A 256 16.14 -1.13 0.54
N ARG A 257 14.95 -1.50 0.11
CA ARG A 257 13.96 -0.56 -0.40
C ARG A 257 13.28 0.15 0.77
N VAL A 258 13.33 1.49 0.77
CA VAL A 258 12.71 2.33 1.80
C VAL A 258 11.70 3.27 1.17
N GLU A 259 10.43 3.08 1.50
CA GLU A 259 9.32 3.91 1.07
C GLU A 259 8.57 4.45 2.29
N ILE A 260 8.75 5.73 2.60
CA ILE A 260 8.13 6.37 3.77
C ILE A 260 7.38 7.61 3.31
N ARG A 261 6.05 7.52 3.24
CA ARG A 261 5.14 8.56 2.76
C ARG A 261 4.10 8.92 3.83
N GLY A 262 3.44 10.07 3.66
CA GLY A 262 2.35 10.47 4.56
C GLY A 262 2.75 10.60 6.03
N ALA A 263 3.94 11.12 6.36
CA ALA A 263 4.32 11.31 7.77
C ALA A 263 3.39 12.35 8.43
N ARG A 264 2.66 11.94 9.49
CA ARG A 264 1.60 12.75 10.12
C ARG A 264 2.05 13.30 11.47
N ARG A 265 1.79 14.59 11.71
CA ARG A 265 1.98 15.19 13.04
C ARG A 265 0.73 14.95 13.90
N PRO A 266 0.83 15.02 15.24
CA PRO A 266 -0.32 14.87 16.12
C PRO A 266 -1.48 15.81 15.77
N GLU A 267 -1.18 17.06 15.36
CA GLU A 267 -2.20 18.05 15.00
C GLU A 267 -2.98 17.60 13.76
N TRP A 268 -2.31 17.01 12.77
CA TRP A 268 -2.97 16.47 11.58
C TRP A 268 -3.95 15.35 11.95
N VAL A 269 -3.55 14.47 12.86
CA VAL A 269 -4.41 13.36 13.32
C VAL A 269 -5.64 13.91 14.03
N ALA A 270 -5.46 14.89 14.92
CA ALA A 270 -6.57 15.53 15.63
C ALA A 270 -7.55 16.23 14.66
N GLU A 271 -7.04 16.87 13.61
CA GLU A 271 -7.87 17.59 12.63
C GLU A 271 -8.60 16.69 11.62
N ASN A 272 -8.08 15.47 11.40
CA ASN A 272 -8.55 14.55 10.34
C ASN A 272 -9.16 13.25 10.86
N ARG A 273 -9.25 13.06 12.19
CA ARG A 273 -9.82 11.84 12.79
C ARG A 273 -11.21 11.50 12.27
N ASP A 274 -12.07 12.51 12.17
CA ASP A 274 -13.46 12.37 11.70
C ASP A 274 -13.64 12.88 10.26
N ASN A 275 -12.54 13.00 9.51
CA ASN A 275 -12.57 13.44 8.12
C ASN A 275 -12.63 12.21 7.18
N PRO A 276 -13.75 11.97 6.48
CA PRO A 276 -13.88 10.85 5.55
C PRO A 276 -12.97 11.02 4.33
N LEU A 277 -12.53 12.25 4.02
CA LEU A 277 -11.64 12.53 2.90
C LEU A 277 -10.16 12.51 3.30
N ARG A 278 -9.79 12.08 4.52
CA ARG A 278 -8.40 12.15 5.02
C ARG A 278 -7.40 11.44 4.10
N ASP A 279 -7.83 10.35 3.47
CA ASP A 279 -7.00 9.51 2.60
C ASP A 279 -6.69 10.17 1.26
N TRP A 280 -7.35 11.27 0.92
CA TRP A 280 -7.01 12.08 -0.26
C TRP A 280 -5.66 12.80 -0.07
N ASP A 281 -5.23 13.04 1.17
CA ASP A 281 -3.97 13.71 1.46
C ASP A 281 -2.76 12.84 1.11
N GLY A 282 -2.13 13.13 -0.03
CA GLY A 282 -0.97 12.40 -0.51
C GLY A 282 -1.29 11.30 -1.52
N ARG A 283 -2.54 11.21 -2.02
CA ARG A 283 -2.86 10.46 -3.25
C ARG A 283 -2.19 11.13 -4.45
N GLY A 284 -1.63 10.32 -5.35
CA GLY A 284 -0.88 10.84 -6.51
C GLY A 284 -1.72 11.66 -7.48
N THR A 285 -3.02 11.39 -7.56
CA THR A 285 -4.00 12.07 -8.41
C THR A 285 -4.55 13.35 -7.78
N ILE A 286 -4.42 13.53 -6.46
CA ILE A 286 -5.05 14.64 -5.72
C ILE A 286 -3.97 15.56 -5.15
N GLY A 287 -3.89 16.76 -5.70
CA GLY A 287 -2.98 17.79 -5.21
C GLY A 287 -3.34 18.28 -3.80
N LYS A 288 -2.34 18.71 -3.02
CA LYS A 288 -2.52 19.24 -1.66
C LYS A 288 -3.57 20.35 -1.59
N THR A 289 -3.58 21.26 -2.56
CA THR A 289 -4.56 22.36 -2.63
C THR A 289 -5.98 21.83 -2.82
N THR A 290 -6.16 20.83 -3.68
CA THR A 290 -7.45 20.17 -3.91
C THR A 290 -7.92 19.51 -2.64
N PHE A 291 -7.08 18.68 -2.00
CA PHE A 291 -7.37 18.07 -0.70
C PHE A 291 -7.83 19.09 0.35
N THR A 292 -7.06 20.16 0.58
CA THR A 292 -7.40 21.19 1.57
C THR A 292 -8.77 21.83 1.28
N LYS A 293 -9.09 22.11 0.02
CA LYS A 293 -10.38 22.68 -0.37
C LYS A 293 -11.52 21.68 -0.21
N SER A 294 -11.32 20.41 -0.57
CA SER A 294 -12.31 19.34 -0.37
C SER A 294 -12.66 19.19 1.10
N VAL A 295 -11.67 19.19 2.00
CA VAL A 295 -11.90 19.14 3.45
C VAL A 295 -12.62 20.38 3.98
N ALA A 296 -12.25 21.57 3.50
CA ALA A 296 -12.95 22.80 3.85
C ALA A 296 -14.42 22.76 3.42
N GLN A 297 -14.71 22.27 2.22
CA GLN A 297 -16.07 22.11 1.70
C GLN A 297 -16.88 21.09 2.50
N TYR A 298 -16.29 19.95 2.84
CA TYR A 298 -16.89 18.95 3.73
C TYR A 298 -17.27 19.57 5.09
N LYS A 299 -16.33 20.27 5.74
CA LYS A 299 -16.56 20.94 7.04
C LYS A 299 -17.62 22.05 6.93
N ALA A 300 -17.66 22.80 5.84
CA ALA A 300 -18.69 23.81 5.59
C ALA A 300 -20.08 23.19 5.45
N THR A 301 -20.17 22.10 4.66
CA THR A 301 -21.42 21.38 4.41
C THR A 301 -21.97 20.77 5.69
N ARG A 302 -21.13 20.11 6.49
CA ARG A 302 -21.49 19.58 7.80
C ARG A 302 -22.07 20.67 8.72
N ARG A 303 -21.43 21.84 8.79
CA ARG A 303 -21.92 22.97 9.59
C ARG A 303 -23.29 23.47 9.11
N ALA A 304 -23.48 23.58 7.80
CA ALA A 304 -24.74 24.01 7.21
C ALA A 304 -25.89 23.04 7.51
N VAL A 305 -25.65 21.73 7.39
CA VAL A 305 -26.64 20.69 7.74
C VAL A 305 -27.03 20.78 9.21
N MET A 306 -26.04 20.88 10.11
CA MET A 306 -26.29 21.02 11.55
C MET A 306 -27.11 22.28 11.86
N ALA A 307 -26.82 23.40 11.20
CA ALA A 307 -27.57 24.65 11.38
C ALA A 307 -29.03 24.52 10.94
N VAL A 308 -29.30 23.92 9.76
CA VAL A 308 -30.67 23.71 9.26
C VAL A 308 -31.49 22.86 10.24
N LEU A 309 -30.88 21.83 10.83
CA LEU A 309 -31.60 20.93 11.74
C LEU A 309 -31.79 21.51 13.16
N ALA A 310 -30.91 22.41 13.60
CA ALA A 310 -31.00 23.07 14.90
C ALA A 310 -32.20 24.03 15.02
N GLU A 311 -32.72 24.56 13.91
CA GLU A 311 -33.81 25.55 13.90
C GLU A 311 -35.20 24.99 14.27
N GLY A 312 -35.31 23.70 14.65
CA GLY A 312 -36.59 23.08 15.00
C GLY A 312 -37.46 22.73 13.77
N PRO A 313 -38.52 21.89 13.94
CA PRO A 313 -39.30 21.34 12.83
C PRO A 313 -39.88 22.44 11.94
N ALA A 314 -39.55 22.40 10.65
CA ALA A 314 -40.09 23.29 9.63
C ALA A 314 -40.31 22.52 8.33
N ASP A 315 -41.41 22.84 7.63
CA ASP A 315 -41.83 22.12 6.42
C ASP A 315 -40.85 22.29 5.25
N ASP A 316 -40.03 23.35 5.27
CA ASP A 316 -39.06 23.68 4.22
C ASP A 316 -37.67 23.02 4.40
N ARG A 317 -37.46 22.27 5.49
CA ARG A 317 -36.19 21.60 5.80
C ARG A 317 -35.63 20.76 4.65
N PRO A 318 -36.42 19.89 3.98
CA PRO A 318 -35.91 19.11 2.86
C PRO A 318 -35.38 20.01 1.74
N ALA A 319 -36.09 21.09 1.39
CA ALA A 319 -35.68 22.02 0.35
C ALA A 319 -34.38 22.77 0.72
N ARG A 320 -34.23 23.16 1.99
CA ARG A 320 -33.00 23.79 2.49
C ARG A 320 -31.81 22.83 2.45
N LEU A 321 -32.00 21.57 2.84
CA LEU A 321 -30.97 20.53 2.74
C LEU A 321 -30.62 20.22 1.28
N THR A 322 -31.59 20.20 0.36
CA THR A 322 -31.33 20.15 -1.09
C THR A 322 -30.48 21.34 -1.54
N GLY A 323 -30.72 22.54 -1.01
CA GLY A 323 -29.87 23.72 -1.26
C GLY A 323 -28.43 23.53 -0.77
N VAL A 324 -28.25 22.94 0.42
CA VAL A 324 -26.91 22.61 0.95
C VAL A 324 -26.21 21.58 0.07
N GLY A 325 -26.92 20.53 -0.36
CA GLY A 325 -26.42 19.53 -1.29
C GLY A 325 -26.00 20.13 -2.63
N ARG A 326 -26.80 21.03 -3.19
CA ARG A 326 -26.47 21.78 -4.41
C ARG A 326 -25.15 22.54 -4.26
N GLY A 327 -24.98 23.26 -3.16
CA GLY A 327 -23.74 24.00 -2.89
C GLY A 327 -22.52 23.09 -2.76
N PHE A 328 -22.68 21.88 -2.21
CA PHE A 328 -21.63 20.86 -2.21
C PHE A 328 -21.28 20.41 -3.62
N GLY A 329 -22.27 20.06 -4.44
CA GLY A 329 -22.06 19.64 -5.84
C GLY A 329 -21.34 20.71 -6.66
N GLU A 330 -21.81 21.96 -6.62
CA GLU A 330 -21.20 23.10 -7.33
C GLU A 330 -19.75 23.36 -6.92
N ALA A 331 -19.44 23.22 -5.63
CA ALA A 331 -18.08 23.37 -5.14
C ALA A 331 -17.15 22.30 -5.73
N PHE A 332 -17.60 21.04 -5.79
CA PHE A 332 -16.81 19.95 -6.38
C PHE A 332 -16.73 20.03 -7.90
N ASN A 333 -17.76 20.49 -8.61
CA ASN A 333 -17.66 20.86 -10.04
C ASN A 333 -16.52 21.88 -10.26
N GLY A 334 -16.46 22.91 -9.40
CA GLY A 334 -15.45 23.96 -9.49
C GLY A 334 -14.02 23.47 -9.19
N LEU A 335 -13.87 22.46 -8.33
CA LEU A 335 -12.59 21.81 -8.08
C LEU A 335 -12.20 20.89 -9.24
N ASP A 336 -13.15 20.10 -9.72
CA ASP A 336 -12.90 19.08 -10.73
C ASP A 336 -12.58 19.66 -12.09
N ARG A 337 -13.31 20.69 -12.56
CA ARG A 337 -13.02 21.36 -13.86
C ARG A 337 -11.57 21.80 -14.04
N ARG A 338 -10.82 21.99 -12.95
CA ARG A 338 -9.42 22.41 -12.98
C ARG A 338 -8.45 21.25 -13.17
N THR A 339 -8.80 20.06 -12.68
CA THR A 339 -7.86 18.94 -12.54
C THR A 339 -8.36 17.61 -13.06
N GLY A 340 -9.67 17.45 -13.30
CA GLY A 340 -10.31 16.19 -13.71
C GLY A 340 -9.93 15.05 -12.77
N PHE A 341 -10.07 15.28 -11.46
CA PHE A 341 -9.56 14.36 -10.44
C PHE A 341 -10.66 13.48 -9.85
N ILE A 342 -11.93 13.84 -10.04
CA ILE A 342 -13.06 13.08 -9.53
C ILE A 342 -13.38 11.99 -10.55
N GLU A 343 -12.93 10.78 -10.25
CA GLU A 343 -13.26 9.58 -11.00
C GLU A 343 -14.34 8.78 -10.25
N THR A 344 -14.53 7.52 -10.63
CA THR A 344 -15.54 6.65 -10.00
C THR A 344 -15.32 6.50 -8.49
N VAL A 345 -14.07 6.33 -8.05
CA VAL A 345 -13.74 6.14 -6.62
C VAL A 345 -13.97 7.42 -5.82
N GLU A 346 -13.45 8.55 -6.29
CA GLU A 346 -13.61 9.83 -5.60
C GLU A 346 -15.08 10.26 -5.56
N ARG A 347 -15.86 9.95 -6.60
CA ARG A 347 -17.31 10.18 -6.61
C ARG A 347 -18.00 9.40 -5.49
N GLU A 348 -17.71 8.11 -5.35
CA GLU A 348 -18.25 7.27 -4.27
C GLU A 348 -17.86 7.82 -2.90
N GLU A 349 -16.60 8.18 -2.71
CA GLU A 349 -16.09 8.76 -1.45
C GLU A 349 -16.75 10.10 -1.08
N LEU A 350 -17.14 10.92 -2.06
CA LEU A 350 -17.89 12.15 -1.83
C LEU A 350 -19.33 11.87 -1.37
N PHE A 351 -19.99 10.86 -1.92
CA PHE A 351 -21.31 10.44 -1.44
C PHE A 351 -21.24 9.77 -0.07
N ASP A 352 -20.21 8.98 0.21
CA ASP A 352 -19.95 8.44 1.55
C ASP A 352 -19.71 9.55 2.57
N ALA A 353 -19.02 10.63 2.18
CA ALA A 353 -18.84 11.79 3.03
C ALA A 353 -20.18 12.52 3.32
N LEU A 354 -21.09 12.61 2.35
CA LEU A 354 -22.43 13.17 2.55
C LEU A 354 -23.30 12.27 3.43
N ASP A 355 -23.25 10.96 3.22
CA ASP A 355 -23.94 9.98 4.07
C ASP A 355 -23.42 10.04 5.50
N ARG A 356 -22.11 10.22 5.70
CA ARG A 356 -21.53 10.45 7.03
C ARG A 356 -22.07 11.72 7.67
N ILE A 357 -22.15 12.84 6.93
CA ILE A 357 -22.76 14.08 7.43
C ILE A 357 -24.21 13.85 7.87
N ALA A 358 -25.00 13.15 7.05
CA ALA A 358 -26.39 12.85 7.33
C ALA A 358 -26.54 11.99 8.60
N ARG A 359 -25.73 10.92 8.74
CA ARG A 359 -25.70 10.07 9.93
C ARG A 359 -25.31 10.82 11.19
N ASP A 360 -24.24 11.61 11.13
CA ASP A 360 -23.76 12.39 12.28
C ASP A 360 -24.81 13.41 12.74
N ALA A 361 -25.45 14.10 11.79
CA ALA A 361 -26.49 15.07 12.08
C ALA A 361 -27.75 14.38 12.62
N ALA A 362 -28.14 13.26 12.02
CA ALA A 362 -29.29 12.49 12.45
C ALA A 362 -29.14 11.97 13.88
N ALA A 363 -27.96 11.47 14.24
CA ALA A 363 -27.63 11.08 15.59
C ALA A 363 -27.69 12.25 16.58
N ALA A 364 -27.22 13.44 16.18
CA ALA A 364 -27.22 14.63 17.04
C ALA A 364 -28.64 15.16 17.35
N PHE A 365 -29.58 15.00 16.42
CA PHE A 365 -30.94 15.52 16.55
C PHE A 365 -32.01 14.44 16.78
N GLY A 366 -31.62 13.16 16.90
CA GLY A 366 -32.55 12.04 17.13
C GLY A 366 -33.54 11.80 15.99
N ILE A 367 -33.10 11.98 14.75
CA ILE A 367 -33.92 11.81 13.53
C ILE A 367 -33.41 10.66 12.67
N GLU A 368 -34.20 10.27 11.66
CA GLU A 368 -33.81 9.24 10.70
C GLU A 368 -32.81 9.82 9.65
N PRO A 369 -31.69 9.15 9.35
CA PRO A 369 -30.65 9.69 8.47
C PRO A 369 -30.95 9.63 6.97
N ARG A 370 -31.72 8.65 6.49
CA ARG A 370 -31.94 8.40 5.06
C ARG A 370 -32.60 9.56 4.36
N TRP A 371 -33.60 10.22 4.97
CA TRP A 371 -34.22 11.38 4.33
C TRP A 371 -33.28 12.59 4.28
N VAL A 372 -32.43 12.79 5.30
CA VAL A 372 -31.41 13.86 5.32
C VAL A 372 -30.42 13.64 4.18
N PHE A 373 -29.92 12.42 4.03
CA PHE A 373 -29.05 12.04 2.92
C PHE A 373 -29.76 12.23 1.57
N ALA A 374 -31.00 11.75 1.42
CA ALA A 374 -31.74 11.85 0.16
C ALA A 374 -31.93 13.31 -0.27
N SER A 375 -32.22 14.22 0.66
CA SER A 375 -32.31 15.66 0.35
C SER A 375 -30.98 16.23 -0.13
N LEU A 376 -29.87 15.91 0.56
CA LEU A 376 -28.52 16.35 0.17
C LEU A 376 -28.12 15.77 -1.21
N ALA A 377 -28.27 14.47 -1.40
CA ALA A 377 -27.93 13.77 -2.63
C ALA A 377 -28.73 14.33 -3.83
N SER A 378 -30.03 14.57 -3.65
CA SER A 378 -30.87 15.19 -4.69
C SER A 378 -30.33 16.57 -5.11
N GLY A 379 -29.85 17.37 -4.15
CA GLY A 379 -29.22 18.66 -4.43
C GLY A 379 -27.95 18.54 -5.25
N VAL A 380 -27.08 17.60 -4.88
CA VAL A 380 -25.83 17.32 -5.59
C VAL A 380 -26.11 16.83 -7.02
N GLU A 381 -27.01 15.86 -7.17
CA GLU A 381 -27.34 15.29 -8.48
C GLU A 381 -27.94 16.31 -9.45
N ALA A 382 -28.64 17.33 -8.94
CA ALA A 382 -29.21 18.38 -9.78
C ALA A 382 -28.16 19.30 -10.43
N VAL A 383 -26.89 19.23 -10.01
CA VAL A 383 -25.83 20.11 -10.51
C VAL A 383 -24.53 19.41 -10.88
N ARG A 384 -24.28 18.19 -10.38
CA ARG A 384 -22.98 17.53 -10.55
C ARG A 384 -22.62 17.37 -12.03
N ASP A 385 -21.41 17.77 -12.40
CA ASP A 385 -20.83 17.61 -13.73
C ASP A 385 -19.58 16.68 -13.73
N TRP A 386 -19.32 16.04 -12.59
CA TRP A 386 -18.23 15.08 -12.31
C TRP A 386 -18.72 13.65 -12.04
#